data_AF-J5V6J0-F1
#
_entry.id   AF-J5V6J0-F1
#
_cell.length_a   1.000
_cell.length_b   1.000
_cell.length_c   1.000
_cell.angle_alpha   90.00
_cell.angle_beta   90.00
_cell.angle_gamma   90.00
#
_symmetry.space_group_name_H-M   'P 1'
#
loop_
_entity.id
_entity.type
_entity.pdbx_description
1 polymer ?
#
loop_
_entity_poly.entity_id
_entity_poly.type
_entity_poly.pdbx_seq_one_letter_code
_entity_poly.pdbx_strand_id
1 'polypeptide(L)'
;MKPLLSAILLLCCSCQYFSSSPVQGEAVKTADVVYTEKKDSVEETHSEGKRIGNPIDYNAPTIKEVYVTTRDSIELYEEADDKSTHLGKLPYAEKVEVVQEFKYWYGIKQRTQRKYKRDGEEIILWQWEKLFIKREQTGDISQIKLNYKELITTEDKKPLKKINIRFVTKDEYLAQKANAVDFIDTTNTIKKVKGKLRLPCQECKNKYVTYIDSLAPKYDDNRIEHTYMGEIPFLNQYLICITGYEYWDYILIDKTTGKKFTLAAYPYITPDRQYFMTLLDNVYEGVTEFSLYSIDETNKIKQVFSTAFTQWALVLDEKDREQVFMGSDGSLYAKVINVSVRWDQKGYYNPRGQYICISIKK
;
A
#
# COMPACT_ATOMS: atom_id res chain seq x y z
N MET A 1 -0.60 -21.78 -31.92
CA MET A 1 0.35 -20.91 -31.19
C MET A 1 -0.43 -19.82 -30.49
N LYS A 2 -0.63 -19.98 -29.18
CA LYS A 2 -1.25 -19.00 -28.27
C LYS A 2 -0.16 -18.58 -27.28
N PRO A 3 0.02 -17.28 -26.97
CA PRO A 3 0.90 -16.90 -25.87
C PRO A 3 0.18 -17.19 -24.55
N LEU A 4 0.88 -17.86 -23.62
CA LEU A 4 0.43 -18.05 -22.24
C LEU A 4 0.34 -16.68 -21.56
N LEU A 5 -0.88 -16.25 -21.26
CA LEU A 5 -1.15 -15.20 -20.27
C LEU A 5 -0.98 -15.82 -18.88
N SER A 6 -0.05 -15.30 -18.10
CA SER A 6 -0.02 -15.51 -16.65
C SER A 6 -0.87 -14.42 -16.02
N ALA A 7 -2.12 -14.75 -15.70
CA ALA A 7 -3.00 -13.89 -14.92
C ALA A 7 -2.64 -14.05 -13.43
N ILE A 8 -2.16 -12.97 -12.81
CA ILE A 8 -1.99 -12.88 -11.36
C ILE A 8 -3.38 -12.60 -10.78
N LEU A 9 -4.04 -13.64 -10.28
CA LEU A 9 -5.30 -13.51 -9.57
C LEU A 9 -4.98 -13.16 -8.11
N LEU A 10 -5.01 -11.87 -7.78
CA LEU A 10 -5.01 -11.38 -6.40
C LEU A 10 -6.41 -11.61 -5.80
N LEU A 11 -6.57 -12.72 -5.07
CA LEU A 11 -7.66 -12.91 -4.13
C LEU A 11 -7.21 -12.35 -2.79
N CYS A 12 -7.49 -11.07 -2.54
CA CYS A 12 -7.40 -10.51 -1.19
C CYS A 12 -8.52 -11.11 -0.32
N CYS A 13 -8.22 -12.21 0.35
CA CYS A 13 -8.95 -12.59 1.55
C CYS A 13 -8.59 -11.60 2.65
N SER A 14 -9.61 -11.03 3.25
CA SER A 14 -9.61 -10.20 4.45
C SER A 14 -8.63 -10.69 5.53
N CYS A 15 -7.56 -9.94 5.78
CA CYS A 15 -6.71 -10.13 6.96
C CYS A 15 -7.45 -9.64 8.20
N GLN A 16 -7.77 -10.57 9.11
CA GLN A 16 -7.81 -10.27 10.52
C GLN A 16 -6.38 -10.10 11.01
N TYR A 17 -6.12 -8.98 11.67
CA TYR A 17 -4.87 -8.60 12.30
C TYR A 17 -4.33 -9.68 13.24
N PHE A 18 -3.07 -10.06 13.11
CA PHE A 18 -2.16 -10.30 14.24
C PHE A 18 -0.72 -9.99 13.83
N SER A 19 -0.10 -9.06 14.56
CA SER A 19 1.31 -8.68 14.45
C SER A 19 2.10 -9.43 15.52
N SER A 20 3.22 -10.05 15.15
CA SER A 20 4.42 -10.09 16.01
C SER A 20 5.65 -10.58 15.25
N SER A 21 6.74 -9.82 15.32
CA SER A 21 8.12 -10.27 15.08
C SER A 21 8.89 -10.31 16.42
N PRO A 22 10.00 -11.08 16.51
CA PRO A 22 10.42 -11.75 17.73
C PRO A 22 11.46 -10.96 18.54
N VAL A 23 11.39 -11.06 19.87
CA VAL A 23 12.50 -10.71 20.77
C VAL A 23 12.70 -11.88 21.75
N GLN A 24 13.92 -12.41 21.77
CA GLN A 24 14.37 -13.42 22.72
C GLN A 24 14.42 -12.83 24.14
N GLY A 25 13.85 -13.55 25.11
CA GLY A 25 13.98 -13.24 26.54
C GLY A 25 13.28 -14.28 27.41
N GLU A 26 14.11 -15.06 28.10
CA GLU A 26 13.89 -15.89 29.30
C GLU A 26 12.47 -16.35 29.71
N ALA A 27 12.37 -17.66 29.89
CA ALA A 27 11.19 -18.38 30.35
C ALA A 27 10.76 -17.98 31.77
N VAL A 28 9.52 -17.49 31.90
CA VAL A 28 8.78 -17.50 33.16
C VAL A 28 7.42 -18.16 32.91
N LYS A 29 7.22 -19.31 33.56
CA LYS A 29 5.98 -20.09 33.55
C LYS A 29 4.84 -19.28 34.17
N THR A 30 3.72 -19.11 33.47
CA THR A 30 2.42 -18.86 34.09
C THR A 30 1.29 -19.55 33.31
N ALA A 31 0.29 -19.99 34.06
CA ALA A 31 -0.66 -21.05 33.76
C ALA A 31 -1.58 -20.81 32.56
N ASP A 32 -1.91 -21.90 31.87
CA ASP A 32 -2.98 -22.02 30.89
C ASP A 32 -4.33 -21.60 31.50
N VAL A 33 -4.95 -20.56 30.96
CA VAL A 33 -6.36 -20.24 31.20
C VAL A 33 -7.12 -20.54 29.92
N VAL A 34 -7.92 -21.61 29.99
CA VAL A 34 -8.86 -22.04 28.95
C VAL A 34 -9.96 -20.99 28.82
N TYR A 35 -10.08 -20.36 27.65
CA TYR A 35 -11.23 -19.51 27.31
C TYR A 35 -12.39 -20.42 26.85
N THR A 36 -13.39 -20.59 27.71
CA THR A 36 -14.70 -21.12 27.28
C THR A 36 -15.52 -19.97 26.69
N GLU A 37 -15.77 -20.04 25.38
CA GLU A 37 -16.82 -19.26 24.71
C GLU A 37 -18.18 -19.63 25.31
N LYS A 38 -18.84 -18.67 25.96
CA LYS A 38 -20.26 -18.79 26.29
C LYS A 38 -21.07 -18.21 25.13
N LYS A 39 -21.76 -19.12 24.45
CA LYS A 39 -22.74 -18.84 23.39
C LYS A 39 -24.05 -18.45 24.08
N ASP A 40 -24.28 -17.16 24.27
CA ASP A 40 -25.56 -16.69 24.83
C ASP A 40 -26.63 -16.69 23.72
N SER A 41 -27.48 -17.70 23.80
CA SER A 41 -28.77 -17.77 23.12
C SER A 41 -29.69 -16.69 23.68
N VAL A 42 -30.27 -15.91 22.76
CA VAL A 42 -31.30 -14.91 23.03
C VAL A 42 -32.55 -15.59 23.59
N GLU A 43 -32.90 -15.28 24.84
CA GLU A 43 -34.28 -15.36 25.32
C GLU A 43 -34.66 -13.99 25.90
N GLU A 44 -35.71 -13.42 25.33
CA GLU A 44 -36.35 -12.17 25.75
C GLU A 44 -36.86 -12.28 27.18
N THR A 45 -36.37 -11.43 28.06
CA THR A 45 -37.12 -11.03 29.26
C THR A 45 -37.01 -9.52 29.44
N HIS A 46 -38.13 -8.84 29.18
CA HIS A 46 -38.32 -7.43 29.42
C HIS A 46 -38.27 -7.13 30.93
N SER A 47 -37.20 -6.45 31.35
CA SER A 47 -37.27 -5.35 32.30
C SER A 47 -36.82 -4.10 31.54
N GLU A 48 -37.50 -2.95 31.70
CA GLU A 48 -37.20 -1.67 31.04
C GLU A 48 -35.76 -1.19 31.31
N GLY A 49 -34.79 -1.82 30.65
CA GLY A 49 -33.42 -1.38 30.57
C GLY A 49 -33.35 -0.32 29.49
N LYS A 50 -32.93 0.89 29.86
CA LYS A 50 -32.67 2.00 28.95
C LYS A 50 -31.85 1.49 27.77
N ARG A 51 -32.44 1.44 26.56
CA ARG A 51 -31.74 1.01 25.33
C ARG A 51 -30.48 1.89 25.18
N ILE A 52 -29.30 1.26 25.22
CA ILE A 52 -28.02 1.97 25.19
C ILE A 52 -27.65 2.25 23.74
N GLY A 53 -27.61 3.53 23.38
CA GLY A 53 -27.33 3.96 22.01
C GLY A 53 -28.38 3.45 21.02
N ASN A 54 -27.98 3.35 19.76
CA ASN A 54 -28.86 2.98 18.66
C ASN A 54 -28.46 1.64 18.03
N PRO A 55 -28.58 0.50 18.75
CA PRO A 55 -28.11 -0.79 18.27
C PRO A 55 -28.81 -1.18 16.96
N ILE A 56 -28.00 -1.70 16.04
CA ILE A 56 -28.42 -2.22 14.73
C ILE A 56 -27.78 -3.59 14.50
N ASP A 57 -28.47 -4.48 13.80
CA ASP A 57 -27.89 -5.76 13.37
C ASP A 57 -26.71 -5.51 12.41
N TYR A 58 -25.63 -6.27 12.57
CA TYR A 58 -24.50 -6.27 11.65
C TYR A 58 -24.93 -6.55 10.20
N ASN A 59 -25.90 -7.45 10.03
CA ASN A 59 -26.46 -7.88 8.75
C ASN A 59 -27.52 -6.92 8.21
N ALA A 60 -27.76 -5.78 8.87
CA ALA A 60 -28.68 -4.77 8.35
C ALA A 60 -28.26 -4.37 6.93
N PRO A 61 -29.20 -4.32 5.97
CA PRO A 61 -28.90 -4.09 4.57
C PRO A 61 -28.32 -2.69 4.36
N THR A 62 -27.20 -2.62 3.66
CA THR A 62 -26.59 -1.37 3.22
C THR A 62 -27.31 -0.87 1.97
N ILE A 63 -27.85 0.36 2.04
CA ILE A 63 -28.50 1.03 0.90
C ILE A 63 -27.46 1.45 -0.13
N LYS A 64 -26.36 2.05 0.34
CA LYS A 64 -25.24 2.50 -0.47
C LYS A 64 -24.02 2.78 0.40
N GLU A 65 -22.86 2.84 -0.24
CA GLU A 65 -21.64 3.34 0.37
C GLU A 65 -21.39 4.79 -0.06
N VAL A 66 -20.91 5.62 0.87
CA VAL A 66 -20.43 6.97 0.57
C VAL A 66 -19.09 7.21 1.28
N TYR A 67 -18.40 8.26 0.90
CA TYR A 67 -17.12 8.64 1.49
C TYR A 67 -17.20 10.00 2.14
N VAL A 68 -16.47 10.20 3.24
CA VAL A 68 -16.30 11.52 3.86
C VAL A 68 -15.46 12.40 2.95
N THR A 69 -16.02 13.53 2.49
CA THR A 69 -15.37 14.42 1.52
C THR A 69 -14.82 15.70 2.14
N THR A 70 -15.19 15.99 3.40
CA THR A 70 -14.60 17.08 4.17
C THR A 70 -13.23 16.69 4.74
N ARG A 71 -12.25 17.59 4.60
CA ARG A 71 -10.89 17.34 5.07
C ARG A 71 -10.75 17.46 6.59
N ASP A 72 -11.59 18.27 7.22
CA ASP A 72 -11.57 18.50 8.67
C ASP A 72 -12.41 17.46 9.43
N SER A 73 -12.49 16.23 8.92
CA SER A 73 -13.39 15.15 9.38
C SER A 73 -14.89 15.52 9.29
N ILE A 74 -15.75 14.58 9.65
CA ILE A 74 -17.20 14.77 9.79
C ILE A 74 -17.63 14.36 11.19
N GLU A 75 -18.51 15.14 11.81
CA GLU A 75 -19.04 14.85 13.14
C GLU A 75 -20.02 13.67 13.09
N LEU A 76 -19.95 12.79 14.11
CA LEU A 76 -20.86 11.68 14.34
C LEU A 76 -21.87 12.03 15.42
N TYR A 77 -23.13 11.80 15.12
CA TYR A 77 -24.25 12.15 15.99
C TYR A 77 -25.05 10.91 16.39
N GLU A 78 -25.61 10.95 17.59
CA GLU A 78 -26.52 9.91 18.08
C GLU A 78 -27.86 9.92 17.35
N GLU A 79 -28.38 11.10 16.99
CA GLU A 79 -29.64 11.27 16.24
C GLU A 79 -29.45 12.18 15.03
N ALA A 80 -30.44 12.20 14.12
CA ALA A 80 -30.48 13.11 12.95
C ALA A 80 -30.79 14.58 13.34
N ASP A 81 -30.10 15.09 14.35
CA ASP A 81 -30.26 16.43 14.92
C ASP A 81 -28.89 16.97 15.35
N ASP A 82 -28.60 18.23 14.98
CA ASP A 82 -27.38 18.94 15.36
C ASP A 82 -27.25 19.16 16.87
N LYS A 83 -28.36 19.06 17.61
CA LYS A 83 -28.39 19.17 19.07
C LYS A 83 -28.21 17.83 19.78
N SER A 84 -28.13 16.73 19.03
CA SER A 84 -27.96 15.40 19.63
C SER A 84 -26.54 15.18 20.14
N THR A 85 -26.35 14.11 20.89
CA THR A 85 -25.04 13.75 21.45
C THR A 85 -24.01 13.59 20.34
N HIS A 86 -22.89 14.31 20.44
CA HIS A 86 -21.70 14.09 19.61
C HIS A 86 -20.93 12.87 20.11
N LEU A 87 -20.63 11.94 19.21
CA LEU A 87 -20.00 10.66 19.53
C LEU A 87 -18.56 10.54 19.02
N GLY A 88 -18.09 11.51 18.25
CA GLY A 88 -16.75 11.53 17.68
C GLY A 88 -16.75 12.07 16.26
N LYS A 89 -15.72 11.72 15.50
CA LYS A 89 -15.56 12.16 14.11
C LYS A 89 -15.08 11.02 13.23
N LEU A 90 -15.47 11.04 11.96
CA LEU A 90 -14.90 10.18 10.92
C LEU A 90 -13.91 10.96 10.05
N PRO A 91 -12.72 10.42 9.77
CA PRO A 91 -11.71 11.14 9.01
C PRO A 91 -12.10 11.30 7.54
N TYR A 92 -11.39 12.20 6.85
CA TYR A 92 -11.48 12.32 5.39
C TYR A 92 -11.21 10.97 4.71
N ALA A 93 -11.94 10.72 3.62
CA ALA A 93 -11.87 9.48 2.84
C ALA A 93 -12.36 8.21 3.57
N GLU A 94 -12.90 8.33 4.78
CA GLU A 94 -13.56 7.20 5.45
C GLU A 94 -14.75 6.72 4.61
N LYS A 95 -14.79 5.41 4.33
CA LYS A 95 -15.92 4.76 3.67
C LYS A 95 -16.97 4.43 4.72
N VAL A 96 -18.22 4.84 4.47
CA VAL A 96 -19.34 4.57 5.38
C VAL A 96 -20.48 3.86 4.67
N GLU A 97 -21.07 2.89 5.36
CA GLU A 97 -22.25 2.15 4.90
C GLU A 97 -23.53 2.87 5.35
N VAL A 98 -24.30 3.39 4.40
CA VAL A 98 -25.58 4.06 4.66
C VAL A 98 -26.68 3.00 4.78
N VAL A 99 -27.40 3.03 5.90
CA VAL A 99 -28.54 2.15 6.20
C VAL A 99 -29.86 2.89 6.26
N GLN A 100 -29.83 4.23 6.29
CA GLN A 100 -31.03 5.07 6.25
C GLN A 100 -30.73 6.44 5.62
N GLU A 101 -31.66 6.95 4.80
CA GLU A 101 -31.54 8.28 4.19
C GLU A 101 -32.58 9.25 4.74
N PHE A 102 -32.12 10.44 5.07
CA PHE A 102 -32.95 11.60 5.39
C PHE A 102 -32.60 12.75 4.45
N LYS A 103 -33.37 13.84 4.51
CA LYS A 103 -33.16 15.02 3.66
C LYS A 103 -31.74 15.58 3.79
N TYR A 104 -31.24 15.69 5.02
CA TYR A 104 -29.94 16.30 5.34
C TYR A 104 -28.95 15.34 6.02
N TRP A 105 -29.39 14.13 6.36
CA TRP A 105 -28.63 13.18 7.15
C TRP A 105 -28.56 11.81 6.48
N TYR A 106 -27.47 11.11 6.73
CA TYR A 106 -27.40 9.67 6.55
C TYR A 106 -27.35 9.00 7.91
N GLY A 107 -28.20 7.99 8.11
CA GLY A 107 -28.00 6.97 9.13
C GLY A 107 -26.99 5.96 8.59
N ILE A 108 -25.87 5.81 9.28
CA ILE A 108 -24.77 4.93 8.92
C ILE A 108 -24.62 3.81 9.94
N LYS A 109 -24.09 2.67 9.49
CA LYS A 109 -23.72 1.55 10.36
C LYS A 109 -22.28 1.75 10.84
N GLN A 110 -22.08 1.88 12.16
CA GLN A 110 -20.78 2.10 12.77
C GLN A 110 -20.56 1.17 13.95
N ARG A 111 -19.35 0.62 14.09
CA ARG A 111 -18.96 -0.12 15.29
C ARG A 111 -18.53 0.88 16.36
N THR A 112 -19.22 0.90 17.48
CA THR A 112 -19.07 1.92 18.52
C THR A 112 -18.81 1.29 19.88
N GLN A 113 -17.92 1.91 20.64
CA GLN A 113 -17.64 1.55 22.02
C GLN A 113 -18.49 2.41 22.95
N ARG A 114 -19.26 1.79 23.84
CA ARG A 114 -20.03 2.48 24.89
C ARG A 114 -19.52 2.06 26.26
N LYS A 115 -19.41 3.04 27.16
CA LYS A 115 -19.16 2.81 28.58
C LYS A 115 -20.45 3.01 29.35
N TYR A 116 -20.80 2.06 30.20
CA TYR A 116 -21.94 2.21 31.10
C TYR A 116 -21.71 1.49 32.43
N LYS A 117 -22.50 1.84 33.43
CA LYS A 117 -22.46 1.22 34.74
C LYS A 117 -23.60 0.21 34.89
N ARG A 118 -23.28 -1.00 35.34
CA ARG A 118 -24.26 -2.01 35.75
C ARG A 118 -23.84 -2.52 37.12
N ASP A 119 -24.76 -2.48 38.09
CA ASP A 119 -24.52 -2.94 39.46
C ASP A 119 -23.26 -2.33 40.13
N GLY A 120 -22.93 -1.09 39.75
CA GLY A 120 -21.77 -0.36 40.28
C GLY A 120 -20.46 -0.57 39.49
N GLU A 121 -20.40 -1.55 38.60
CA GLU A 121 -19.22 -1.85 37.76
C GLU A 121 -19.29 -1.13 36.41
N GLU A 122 -18.15 -0.61 35.93
CA GLU A 122 -18.04 -0.05 34.59
C GLU A 122 -17.85 -1.18 33.56
N ILE A 123 -18.78 -1.28 32.62
CA ILE A 123 -18.74 -2.22 31.52
C ILE A 123 -18.46 -1.45 30.23
N ILE A 124 -17.57 -2.02 29.41
CA ILE A 124 -17.28 -1.58 28.06
C ILE A 124 -17.98 -2.52 27.09
N LEU A 125 -18.88 -1.99 26.27
CA LEU A 125 -19.58 -2.75 25.23
C LEU A 125 -19.18 -2.23 23.86
N TRP A 126 -18.79 -3.16 22.99
CA TRP A 126 -18.65 -2.91 21.56
C TRP A 126 -19.90 -3.44 20.85
N GLN A 127 -20.62 -2.56 20.18
CA GLN A 127 -21.82 -2.93 19.43
C GLN A 127 -21.89 -2.19 18.10
N TRP A 128 -22.66 -2.74 17.16
CA TRP A 128 -23.03 -2.03 15.94
C TRP A 128 -24.16 -1.07 16.24
N GLU A 129 -23.98 0.19 15.88
CA GLU A 129 -25.00 1.23 16.06
C GLU A 129 -25.31 1.93 14.74
N LYS A 130 -26.55 2.42 14.65
CA LYS A 130 -26.96 3.40 13.65
C LYS A 130 -26.65 4.79 14.17
N LEU A 131 -25.64 5.44 13.59
CA LEU A 131 -25.26 6.82 13.91
C LEU A 131 -25.58 7.74 12.74
N PHE A 132 -25.52 9.05 12.95
CA PHE A 132 -25.92 10.02 11.94
C PHE A 132 -24.79 10.95 11.55
N ILE A 133 -24.70 11.22 10.25
CA ILE A 133 -23.74 12.16 9.65
C ILE A 133 -24.44 13.06 8.65
N LYS A 134 -23.88 14.25 8.41
CA LYS A 134 -24.41 15.19 7.42
C LYS A 134 -24.19 14.69 5.99
N ARG A 135 -25.27 14.62 5.23
CA ARG A 135 -25.25 14.16 3.84
C ARG A 135 -24.37 15.03 2.94
N GLU A 136 -24.38 16.35 3.14
CA GLU A 136 -23.65 17.32 2.30
C GLU A 136 -22.11 17.22 2.43
N GLN A 137 -21.61 16.61 3.50
CA GLN A 137 -20.19 16.41 3.78
C GLN A 137 -19.68 15.04 3.32
N THR A 138 -20.49 14.34 2.53
CA THR A 138 -20.16 13.04 1.96
C THR A 138 -20.32 13.07 0.44
N GLY A 139 -19.72 12.09 -0.24
CA GLY A 139 -19.80 12.00 -1.69
C GLY A 139 -19.35 10.66 -2.22
N ASP A 140 -19.20 10.63 -3.53
CA ASP A 140 -18.68 9.48 -4.25
C ASP A 140 -17.16 9.33 -4.04
N ILE A 141 -16.64 8.11 -4.20
CA ILE A 141 -15.20 7.81 -4.17
C ILE A 141 -14.40 8.76 -5.06
N SER A 142 -15.04 9.30 -6.11
CA SER A 142 -14.42 10.23 -7.05
C SER A 142 -13.99 11.57 -6.52
N GLN A 143 -14.57 11.98 -5.40
CA GLN A 143 -14.28 13.24 -4.74
C GLN A 143 -13.07 13.11 -3.81
N ILE A 144 -12.60 11.89 -3.54
CA ILE A 144 -11.42 11.66 -2.73
C ILE A 144 -10.16 11.92 -3.57
N LYS A 145 -9.38 12.89 -3.10
CA LYS A 145 -8.19 13.42 -3.77
C LYS A 145 -7.13 13.78 -2.74
N LEU A 146 -5.88 13.65 -3.14
CA LEU A 146 -4.73 14.16 -2.41
C LEU A 146 -4.65 15.68 -2.51
N ASN A 147 -4.28 16.33 -1.41
CA ASN A 147 -3.72 17.68 -1.42
C ASN A 147 -2.19 17.65 -1.27
N TYR A 148 -1.57 18.83 -1.32
CA TYR A 148 -0.12 18.95 -1.20
C TYR A 148 0.42 18.48 0.16
N LYS A 149 -0.29 18.76 1.26
CA LYS A 149 0.13 18.33 2.61
C LYS A 149 0.20 16.80 2.69
N GLU A 150 -0.81 16.10 2.18
CA GLU A 150 -0.86 14.63 2.13
C GLU A 150 0.23 14.09 1.22
N LEU A 151 0.45 14.72 0.07
CA LEU A 151 1.49 14.32 -0.89
C LEU A 151 2.90 14.28 -0.26
N ILE A 152 3.21 15.24 0.61
CA ILE A 152 4.52 15.33 1.28
C ILE A 152 4.53 14.71 2.70
N THR A 153 3.44 14.09 3.14
CA THR A 153 3.39 13.49 4.49
C THR A 153 4.20 12.21 4.51
N THR A 154 5.24 12.20 5.36
CA THR A 154 6.18 11.10 5.51
C THR A 154 6.48 10.80 6.97
N GLU A 155 6.99 9.60 7.24
CA GLU A 155 7.46 9.21 8.58
C GLU A 155 8.68 10.04 9.04
N ASP A 156 9.60 10.35 8.12
CA ASP A 156 10.72 11.27 8.34
C ASP A 156 10.61 12.48 7.41
N LYS A 157 10.55 13.69 7.98
CA LYS A 157 10.48 14.96 7.22
C LYS A 157 11.84 15.41 6.65
N LYS A 158 12.97 14.94 7.17
CA LYS A 158 14.32 15.28 6.67
C LYS A 158 14.49 14.99 5.15
N PRO A 159 14.02 13.84 4.62
CA PRO A 159 13.91 13.52 3.19
C PRO A 159 13.45 14.65 2.25
N LEU A 160 12.48 15.47 2.65
CA LEU A 160 11.94 16.56 1.79
C LEU A 160 12.95 17.67 1.50
N LYS A 161 14.12 17.69 2.17
CA LYS A 161 15.22 18.60 1.85
C LYS A 161 15.96 18.22 0.56
N LYS A 162 15.88 16.97 0.13
CA LYS A 162 16.62 16.43 -1.03
C LYS A 162 15.78 16.28 -2.28
N ILE A 163 14.46 16.30 -2.15
CA ILE A 163 13.53 16.17 -3.27
C ILE A 163 12.44 17.24 -3.24
N ASN A 164 11.85 17.48 -4.40
CA ASN A 164 10.61 18.22 -4.57
C ASN A 164 9.54 17.27 -5.10
N ILE A 165 8.30 17.41 -4.63
CA ILE A 165 7.15 16.62 -5.10
C ILE A 165 6.03 17.58 -5.41
N ARG A 166 5.42 17.44 -6.59
CA ARG A 166 4.28 18.26 -7.00
C ARG A 166 3.28 17.47 -7.80
N PHE A 167 2.04 17.93 -7.83
CA PHE A 167 1.08 17.48 -8.82
C PHE A 167 1.47 17.97 -10.21
N VAL A 168 1.17 17.15 -11.21
CA VAL A 168 1.28 17.48 -12.63
C VAL A 168 -0.05 17.24 -13.33
N THR A 169 -0.24 17.90 -14.47
CA THR A 169 -1.42 17.63 -15.29
C THR A 169 -1.29 16.27 -15.99
N LYS A 170 -2.42 15.69 -16.43
CA LYS A 170 -2.39 14.47 -17.24
C LYS A 170 -1.60 14.68 -18.54
N ASP A 171 -1.73 15.83 -19.17
CA ASP A 171 -1.06 16.15 -20.43
C ASP A 171 0.46 16.26 -20.24
N GLU A 172 0.90 16.91 -19.16
CA GLU A 172 2.32 16.95 -18.78
C GLU A 172 2.87 15.54 -18.52
N TYR A 173 2.16 14.73 -17.74
CA TYR A 173 2.54 13.34 -17.47
C TYR A 173 2.66 12.53 -18.76
N LEU A 174 1.70 12.64 -19.69
CA LEU A 174 1.73 11.92 -20.96
C LEU A 174 2.84 12.41 -21.89
N ALA A 175 3.09 13.73 -21.94
CA ALA A 175 4.19 14.30 -22.72
C ALA A 175 5.56 13.80 -22.22
N GLN A 176 5.73 13.70 -20.90
CA GLN A 176 6.96 13.16 -20.31
C GLN A 176 7.07 11.65 -20.49
N LYS A 177 5.95 10.93 -20.44
CA LYS A 177 5.92 9.48 -20.71
C LYS A 177 6.37 9.13 -22.13
N ALA A 178 6.01 9.96 -23.11
CA ALA A 178 6.44 9.78 -24.49
C ALA A 178 7.96 9.94 -24.68
N ASN A 179 8.63 10.65 -23.77
CA ASN A 179 10.07 10.89 -23.75
C ASN A 179 10.74 10.19 -22.55
N ALA A 180 10.11 9.15 -22.00
CA ALA A 180 10.65 8.43 -20.87
C ALA A 180 11.98 7.76 -21.24
N VAL A 181 12.91 7.75 -20.30
CA VAL A 181 14.19 7.07 -20.45
C VAL A 181 14.23 5.82 -19.59
N ASP A 182 14.81 4.76 -20.14
CA ASP A 182 15.14 3.54 -19.40
C ASP A 182 16.54 3.09 -19.81
N PHE A 183 17.35 2.76 -18.81
CA PHE A 183 18.74 2.34 -19.00
C PHE A 183 18.93 0.83 -18.83
N ILE A 184 17.84 0.09 -18.61
CA ILE A 184 17.86 -1.37 -18.65
C ILE A 184 17.85 -1.82 -20.12
N ASP A 185 18.99 -2.33 -20.57
CA ASP A 185 19.13 -2.98 -21.86
C ASP A 185 18.57 -4.41 -21.79
N THR A 186 17.59 -4.69 -22.66
CA THR A 186 16.89 -5.97 -22.75
C THR A 186 17.22 -6.74 -24.03
N THR A 187 18.11 -6.23 -24.90
CA THR A 187 18.43 -6.88 -26.18
C THR A 187 19.11 -8.23 -25.97
N ASN A 188 19.95 -8.34 -24.93
CA ASN A 188 20.65 -9.57 -24.57
C ASN A 188 19.84 -10.34 -23.53
N THR A 189 18.99 -11.28 -23.96
CA THR A 189 18.20 -12.09 -23.02
C THR A 189 18.97 -13.31 -22.52
N ILE A 190 19.19 -13.42 -21.21
CA ILE A 190 19.70 -14.64 -20.58
C ILE A 190 18.51 -15.53 -20.17
N LYS A 191 18.40 -16.69 -20.83
CA LYS A 191 17.30 -17.64 -20.55
C LYS A 191 17.62 -18.53 -19.36
N LYS A 192 16.62 -18.72 -18.51
CA LYS A 192 16.64 -19.71 -17.43
C LYS A 192 16.56 -21.12 -18.01
N VAL A 193 17.37 -22.04 -17.50
CA VAL A 193 17.36 -23.46 -17.93
C VAL A 193 17.10 -24.34 -16.71
N LYS A 194 15.98 -25.08 -16.72
CA LYS A 194 15.57 -25.98 -15.62
C LYS A 194 15.62 -25.30 -14.23
N GLY A 195 15.02 -24.10 -14.13
CA GLY A 195 15.00 -23.33 -12.87
C GLY A 195 16.34 -22.68 -12.50
N LYS A 196 17.38 -22.77 -13.35
CA LYS A 196 18.69 -22.17 -13.08
C LYS A 196 18.95 -20.99 -13.99
N LEU A 197 19.17 -19.82 -13.40
CA LEU A 197 19.62 -18.61 -14.09
C LEU A 197 21.14 -18.48 -13.90
N ARG A 198 21.89 -18.50 -15.00
CA ARG A 198 23.36 -18.42 -14.98
C ARG A 198 23.80 -17.13 -15.66
N LEU A 199 24.33 -16.21 -14.86
CA LEU A 199 24.80 -14.91 -15.32
C LEU A 199 26.33 -14.96 -15.49
N PRO A 200 26.89 -14.70 -16.69
CA PRO A 200 28.33 -14.69 -16.89
C PRO A 200 29.02 -13.69 -15.95
N CYS A 201 30.10 -14.11 -15.32
CA CYS A 201 30.87 -13.31 -14.37
C CYS A 201 32.37 -13.49 -14.59
N GLN A 202 33.11 -12.40 -14.77
CA GLN A 202 34.50 -12.46 -15.23
C GLN A 202 35.46 -13.08 -14.20
N GLU A 203 35.33 -12.68 -12.94
CA GLU A 203 36.24 -13.06 -11.84
C GLU A 203 35.66 -14.13 -10.91
N CYS A 204 34.37 -14.45 -11.04
CA CYS A 204 33.76 -15.53 -10.26
C CYS A 204 34.45 -16.88 -10.54
N LYS A 205 34.64 -17.68 -9.49
CA LYS A 205 35.32 -19.01 -9.53
C LYS A 205 34.87 -19.90 -10.69
N ASN A 206 33.56 -19.94 -10.97
CA ASN A 206 32.98 -20.79 -12.02
C ASN A 206 32.64 -20.02 -13.31
N LYS A 207 33.11 -18.77 -13.47
CA LYS A 207 32.72 -17.83 -14.54
C LYS A 207 31.23 -17.47 -14.62
N TYR A 208 30.45 -17.83 -13.60
CA TYR A 208 29.03 -17.52 -13.51
C TYR A 208 28.63 -17.20 -12.07
N VAL A 209 27.69 -16.27 -11.92
CA VAL A 209 26.78 -16.22 -10.76
C VAL A 209 25.57 -17.08 -11.12
N THR A 210 25.19 -17.99 -10.23
CA THR A 210 24.05 -18.91 -10.48
C THR A 210 22.97 -18.69 -9.43
N TYR A 211 21.75 -18.50 -9.91
CA TYR A 211 20.54 -18.50 -9.10
C TYR A 211 19.70 -19.73 -9.44
N ILE A 212 19.12 -20.35 -8.42
CA ILE A 212 18.30 -21.55 -8.54
C ILE A 212 16.95 -21.20 -7.94
N ASP A 213 15.90 -21.39 -8.73
CA ASP A 213 14.55 -21.24 -8.23
C ASP A 213 14.24 -22.34 -7.20
N SER A 214 13.52 -21.96 -6.16
CA SER A 214 12.83 -22.91 -5.30
C SER A 214 11.42 -23.10 -5.85
N LEU A 215 11.17 -24.30 -6.39
CA LEU A 215 9.90 -24.67 -7.01
C LEU A 215 8.87 -25.19 -5.97
N ALA A 216 8.88 -24.62 -4.77
CA ALA A 216 7.85 -24.90 -3.77
C ALA A 216 6.45 -24.54 -4.32
N PRO A 217 5.37 -25.09 -3.75
CA PRO A 217 4.00 -24.78 -4.16
C PRO A 217 3.71 -23.27 -4.23
N LYS A 218 2.70 -22.88 -5.01
CA LYS A 218 2.41 -21.47 -5.38
C LYS A 218 2.20 -20.54 -4.17
N TYR A 219 1.90 -21.08 -2.99
CA TYR A 219 1.60 -20.35 -1.75
C TYR A 219 2.49 -20.80 -0.60
N ASP A 220 3.72 -21.19 -0.92
CA ASP A 220 4.72 -21.60 0.05
C ASP A 220 5.75 -20.49 0.19
N ASP A 221 6.02 -20.06 1.43
CA ASP A 221 7.02 -19.03 1.76
C ASP A 221 8.42 -19.38 1.23
N ASN A 222 8.70 -20.67 1.01
CA ASN A 222 9.97 -21.13 0.46
C ASN A 222 10.03 -21.03 -1.06
N ARG A 223 8.95 -20.62 -1.75
CA ARG A 223 8.96 -20.43 -3.21
C ARG A 223 9.74 -19.16 -3.52
N ILE A 224 10.77 -19.29 -4.36
CA ILE A 224 11.62 -18.18 -4.80
C ILE A 224 11.92 -18.36 -6.28
N GLU A 225 11.64 -17.35 -7.08
CA GLU A 225 11.92 -17.32 -8.51
C GLU A 225 12.80 -16.12 -8.87
N HIS A 226 13.75 -16.34 -9.77
CA HIS A 226 14.69 -15.30 -10.21
C HIS A 226 14.47 -14.98 -11.68
N THR A 227 14.04 -13.77 -11.99
CA THR A 227 13.76 -13.32 -13.36
C THR A 227 14.86 -12.36 -13.82
N TYR A 228 15.51 -12.66 -14.94
CA TYR A 228 16.46 -11.74 -15.56
C TYR A 228 15.69 -10.60 -16.22
N MET A 229 15.98 -9.37 -15.82
CA MET A 229 15.29 -8.17 -16.31
C MET A 229 16.07 -7.47 -17.41
N GLY A 230 17.39 -7.60 -17.44
CA GLY A 230 18.26 -6.94 -18.40
C GLY A 230 19.62 -6.61 -17.80
N GLU A 231 20.34 -5.71 -18.46
CA GLU A 231 21.63 -5.20 -18.00
C GLU A 231 21.68 -3.68 -18.03
N ILE A 232 22.59 -3.10 -17.26
CA ILE A 232 22.84 -1.65 -17.20
C ILE A 232 24.27 -1.45 -17.68
N PRO A 233 24.50 -1.25 -18.99
CA PRO A 233 25.83 -1.36 -19.58
C PRO A 233 26.86 -0.41 -18.96
N PHE A 234 26.45 0.84 -18.68
CA PHE A 234 27.37 1.83 -18.12
C PHE A 234 27.80 1.53 -16.68
N LEU A 235 26.98 0.79 -15.92
CA LEU A 235 27.32 0.30 -14.57
C LEU A 235 28.05 -1.04 -14.58
N ASN A 236 28.13 -1.71 -15.75
CA ASN A 236 28.59 -3.09 -15.87
C ASN A 236 27.86 -4.04 -14.90
N GLN A 237 26.53 -3.91 -14.81
CA GLN A 237 25.68 -4.67 -13.89
C GLN A 237 24.52 -5.36 -14.60
N TYR A 238 24.13 -6.56 -14.13
CA TYR A 238 22.84 -7.17 -14.46
C TYR A 238 21.77 -6.66 -13.50
N LEU A 239 20.51 -6.65 -13.95
CA LEU A 239 19.34 -6.50 -13.10
C LEU A 239 18.54 -7.82 -13.11
N ILE A 240 18.24 -8.34 -11.92
CA ILE A 240 17.28 -9.43 -11.75
C ILE A 240 16.17 -8.99 -10.80
N CYS A 241 14.98 -9.54 -11.00
CA CYS A 241 13.87 -9.50 -10.07
C CYS A 241 13.79 -10.84 -9.34
N ILE A 242 13.60 -10.81 -8.03
CA ILE A 242 13.27 -11.96 -7.21
C ILE A 242 11.80 -11.85 -6.86
N THR A 243 11.06 -12.95 -7.01
CA THR A 243 9.67 -13.06 -6.58
C THR A 243 9.50 -14.29 -5.71
N GLY A 244 8.85 -14.15 -4.56
CA GLY A 244 8.41 -15.24 -3.70
C GLY A 244 6.92 -15.13 -3.35
N TYR A 245 6.45 -15.95 -2.42
CA TYR A 245 5.12 -15.74 -1.85
C TYR A 245 5.13 -14.43 -1.06
N GLU A 246 4.29 -13.48 -1.48
CA GLU A 246 4.14 -12.14 -0.85
C GLU A 246 5.38 -11.25 -0.82
N TYR A 247 6.43 -11.59 -1.58
CA TYR A 247 7.69 -10.87 -1.59
C TYR A 247 8.19 -10.62 -3.02
N TRP A 248 8.68 -9.42 -3.30
CA TRP A 248 9.56 -9.17 -4.44
C TRP A 248 10.77 -8.37 -3.97
N ASP A 249 11.91 -8.56 -4.64
CA ASP A 249 13.04 -7.61 -4.60
C ASP A 249 13.71 -7.49 -5.98
N TYR A 250 14.56 -6.48 -6.14
CA TYR A 250 15.48 -6.37 -7.27
C TYR A 250 16.93 -6.54 -6.80
N ILE A 251 17.77 -7.15 -7.62
CA ILE A 251 19.20 -7.24 -7.34
C ILE A 251 19.98 -6.75 -8.55
N LEU A 252 20.85 -5.77 -8.30
CA LEU A 252 21.94 -5.39 -9.17
C LEU A 252 23.16 -6.28 -8.93
N ILE A 253 23.75 -6.80 -10.01
CA ILE A 253 24.85 -7.77 -9.93
C ILE A 253 25.99 -7.31 -10.81
N ASP A 254 27.13 -6.99 -10.20
CA ASP A 254 28.35 -6.62 -10.92
C ASP A 254 28.84 -7.76 -11.83
N LYS A 255 29.02 -7.48 -13.13
CA LYS A 255 29.38 -8.50 -14.13
C LYS A 255 30.83 -8.98 -14.00
N THR A 256 31.67 -8.25 -13.29
CA THR A 256 33.08 -8.61 -13.10
C THR A 256 33.24 -9.49 -11.88
N THR A 257 32.77 -9.02 -10.73
CA THR A 257 32.98 -9.59 -9.40
C THR A 257 31.83 -10.46 -8.91
N GLY A 258 30.63 -10.30 -9.48
CA GLY A 258 29.40 -10.94 -9.00
C GLY A 258 28.83 -10.33 -7.71
N LYS A 259 29.36 -9.19 -7.25
CA LYS A 259 28.87 -8.49 -6.06
C LYS A 259 27.43 -8.06 -6.26
N LYS A 260 26.61 -8.27 -5.23
CA LYS A 260 25.17 -7.99 -5.22
C LYS A 260 24.86 -6.68 -4.50
N PHE A 261 23.85 -5.98 -4.99
CA PHE A 261 23.23 -4.84 -4.34
C PHE A 261 21.71 -4.97 -4.45
N THR A 262 21.02 -5.17 -3.32
CA THR A 262 19.57 -5.37 -3.27
C THR A 262 18.82 -4.05 -3.23
N LEU A 263 17.70 -3.99 -3.92
CA LEU A 263 16.80 -2.85 -4.03
C LEU A 263 15.36 -3.34 -3.81
N ALA A 264 14.59 -2.57 -3.04
CA ALA A 264 13.18 -2.88 -2.79
C ALA A 264 12.30 -2.70 -4.04
N ALA A 265 12.69 -1.83 -4.97
CA ALA A 265 11.92 -1.51 -6.17
C ALA A 265 12.82 -1.28 -7.40
N TYR A 266 12.16 -1.11 -8.56
CA TYR A 266 12.82 -0.91 -9.84
C TYR A 266 13.70 0.36 -9.82
N PRO A 267 14.96 0.30 -10.30
CA PRO A 267 15.86 1.44 -10.31
C PRO A 267 15.60 2.37 -11.51
N TYR A 268 14.86 3.46 -11.28
CA TYR A 268 14.65 4.51 -12.28
C TYR A 268 15.85 5.46 -12.32
N ILE A 269 16.75 5.27 -13.29
CA ILE A 269 18.03 5.98 -13.43
C ILE A 269 17.84 7.34 -14.12
N THR A 270 18.42 8.40 -13.56
CA THR A 270 18.36 9.75 -14.14
C THR A 270 19.17 9.85 -15.44
N PRO A 271 18.80 10.72 -16.40
CA PRO A 271 19.48 10.88 -17.68
C PRO A 271 20.98 11.18 -17.58
N ASP A 272 21.40 11.91 -16.55
CA ASP A 272 22.80 12.24 -16.26
C ASP A 272 23.58 11.07 -15.64
N ARG A 273 22.91 9.96 -15.32
CA ARG A 273 23.46 8.73 -14.73
C ARG A 273 24.13 8.92 -13.38
N GLN A 274 23.86 10.03 -12.69
CA GLN A 274 24.43 10.32 -11.38
C GLN A 274 23.54 9.84 -10.24
N TYR A 275 22.26 9.57 -10.51
CA TYR A 275 21.30 9.13 -9.50
C TYR A 275 20.37 8.06 -10.05
N PHE A 276 19.74 7.33 -9.14
CA PHE A 276 18.50 6.63 -9.45
C PHE A 276 17.56 6.66 -8.25
N MET A 277 16.27 6.52 -8.55
CA MET A 277 15.20 6.50 -7.57
C MET A 277 14.51 5.14 -7.61
N THR A 278 14.07 4.67 -6.46
CA THR A 278 13.17 3.52 -6.33
C THR A 278 11.91 3.98 -5.64
N LEU A 279 10.78 3.43 -6.05
CA LEU A 279 9.46 3.72 -5.51
C LEU A 279 8.69 2.41 -5.42
N LEU A 280 8.33 1.99 -4.20
CA LEU A 280 7.65 0.73 -3.90
C LEU A 280 6.33 1.02 -3.18
N ASP A 281 5.23 0.45 -3.64
CA ASP A 281 3.97 0.43 -2.90
C ASP A 281 3.93 -0.78 -1.94
N ASN A 282 4.18 -0.53 -0.65
CA ASN A 282 4.09 -1.54 0.39
C ASN A 282 2.64 -1.65 0.89
N VAL A 283 1.91 -2.58 0.28
CA VAL A 283 0.48 -2.80 0.55
C VAL A 283 0.21 -3.21 2.00
N TYR A 284 1.11 -3.97 2.61
CA TYR A 284 0.96 -4.49 3.96
C TYR A 284 1.08 -3.40 5.02
N GLU A 285 2.04 -2.50 4.85
CA GLU A 285 2.25 -1.38 5.76
C GLU A 285 1.37 -0.17 5.40
N GLY A 286 0.75 -0.17 4.23
CA GLY A 286 -0.08 0.93 3.75
C GLY A 286 0.73 2.18 3.44
N VAL A 287 1.99 2.01 3.02
CA VAL A 287 2.92 3.10 2.72
C VAL A 287 3.55 2.95 1.34
N THR A 288 3.98 4.06 0.75
CA THR A 288 4.86 4.04 -0.43
C THR A 288 6.29 4.36 0.00
N GLU A 289 7.20 3.43 -0.18
CA GLU A 289 8.62 3.59 0.13
C GLU A 289 9.36 4.23 -1.04
N PHE A 290 10.18 5.24 -0.73
CA PHE A 290 11.03 5.93 -1.68
C PHE A 290 12.47 5.87 -1.20
N SER A 291 13.39 5.56 -2.12
CA SER A 291 14.83 5.68 -1.87
C SER A 291 15.54 6.37 -3.03
N LEU A 292 16.46 7.26 -2.68
CA LEU A 292 17.36 7.94 -3.61
C LEU A 292 18.77 7.37 -3.46
N TYR A 293 19.38 7.01 -4.58
CA TYR A 293 20.76 6.51 -4.64
C TYR A 293 21.59 7.43 -5.55
N SER A 294 22.85 7.64 -5.17
CA SER A 294 23.86 8.29 -6.00
C SER A 294 24.77 7.25 -6.65
N ILE A 295 25.21 7.53 -7.86
CA ILE A 295 26.21 6.79 -8.62
C ILE A 295 27.43 7.71 -8.74
N ASP A 296 28.58 7.28 -8.20
CA ASP A 296 29.82 8.04 -8.34
C ASP A 296 30.52 7.77 -9.69
N GLU A 297 31.60 8.52 -9.96
CA GLU A 297 32.39 8.39 -11.20
C GLU A 297 33.03 6.99 -11.37
N THR A 298 33.09 6.19 -10.31
CA THR A 298 33.57 4.80 -10.32
C THR A 298 32.43 3.79 -10.39
N ASN A 299 31.21 4.23 -10.71
CA ASN A 299 29.97 3.45 -10.75
C ASN A 299 29.57 2.82 -9.40
N LYS A 300 30.09 3.33 -8.27
CA LYS A 300 29.65 2.86 -6.96
C LYS A 300 28.32 3.49 -6.59
N ILE A 301 27.43 2.63 -6.13
CA ILE A 301 26.08 3.00 -5.69
C ILE A 301 26.09 3.25 -4.19
N LYS A 302 25.50 4.37 -3.76
CA LYS A 302 25.28 4.68 -2.35
C LYS A 302 23.87 5.23 -2.14
N GLN A 303 23.17 4.72 -1.13
CA GLN A 303 21.89 5.28 -0.71
C GLN A 303 22.10 6.65 -0.07
N VAL A 304 21.47 7.68 -0.64
CA VAL A 304 21.54 9.06 -0.17
C VAL A 304 20.54 9.27 0.97
N PHE A 305 19.31 8.80 0.78
CA PHE A 305 18.28 8.73 1.83
C PHE A 305 17.12 7.83 1.40
N SER A 306 16.26 7.48 2.35
CA SER A 306 14.96 6.84 2.12
C SER A 306 13.86 7.44 3.00
N THR A 307 12.60 7.22 2.63
CA THR A 307 11.43 7.60 3.41
C THR A 307 10.21 6.80 2.98
N ALA A 308 9.16 6.81 3.80
CA ALA A 308 7.85 6.24 3.47
C ALA A 308 6.79 7.34 3.46
N PHE A 309 5.96 7.36 2.42
CA PHE A 309 4.78 8.22 2.29
C PHE A 309 3.54 7.47 2.75
N THR A 310 2.76 8.06 3.65
CA THR A 310 1.69 7.33 4.36
C THR A 310 0.28 7.66 3.88
N GLN A 311 0.14 8.61 2.96
CA GLN A 311 -1.17 9.12 2.54
C GLN A 311 -1.56 8.70 1.13
N TRP A 312 -0.64 8.12 0.38
CA TRP A 312 -0.87 7.74 -1.01
C TRP A 312 -0.14 6.46 -1.39
N ALA A 313 -0.71 5.79 -2.39
CA ALA A 313 -0.25 4.54 -2.96
C ALA A 313 -0.07 4.68 -4.48
N LEU A 314 0.65 3.76 -5.11
CA LEU A 314 0.83 3.72 -6.56
C LEU A 314 -0.44 3.17 -7.23
N VAL A 315 -0.74 3.70 -8.42
CA VAL A 315 -1.82 3.19 -9.25
C VAL A 315 -1.26 2.17 -10.23
N LEU A 316 -1.83 0.97 -10.21
CA LEU A 316 -1.50 -0.08 -11.17
C LEU A 316 -2.25 0.12 -12.49
N ASP A 317 -1.69 -0.39 -13.58
CA ASP A 317 -2.39 -0.51 -14.86
C ASP A 317 -3.19 -1.83 -14.98
N GLU A 318 -3.85 -2.05 -16.12
CA GLU A 318 -4.65 -3.26 -16.38
C GLU A 318 -3.84 -4.58 -16.39
N LYS A 319 -2.51 -4.50 -16.30
CA LYS A 319 -1.58 -5.64 -16.24
C LYS A 319 -0.86 -5.70 -14.90
N ASP A 320 -1.41 -5.05 -13.87
CA ASP A 320 -0.86 -4.97 -12.51
C ASP A 320 0.54 -4.34 -12.46
N ARG A 321 0.85 -3.42 -13.39
CA ARG A 321 2.14 -2.71 -13.42
C ARG A 321 2.00 -1.32 -12.82
N GLU A 322 2.97 -0.94 -12.02
CA GLU A 322 3.09 0.41 -11.49
C GLU A 322 3.18 1.45 -12.62
N GLN A 323 2.41 2.53 -12.51
CA GLN A 323 2.41 3.62 -13.50
C GLN A 323 3.49 4.67 -13.19
N VAL A 324 4.74 4.21 -13.13
CA VAL A 324 5.94 5.00 -12.78
C VAL A 324 6.96 4.97 -13.93
N PHE A 325 7.64 6.08 -14.19
CA PHE A 325 8.73 6.15 -15.17
C PHE A 325 9.67 7.33 -14.90
N MET A 326 10.90 7.25 -15.43
CA MET A 326 11.83 8.39 -15.44
C MET A 326 11.62 9.25 -16.69
N GLY A 327 11.35 10.54 -16.51
CA GLY A 327 11.31 11.50 -17.61
C GLY A 327 12.72 11.86 -18.10
N SER A 328 12.84 12.27 -19.37
CA SER A 328 14.09 12.78 -19.93
C SER A 328 14.60 14.06 -19.24
N ASP A 329 13.75 14.71 -18.45
CA ASP A 329 14.08 15.87 -17.62
C ASP A 329 14.77 15.50 -16.28
N GLY A 330 14.93 14.20 -16.00
CA GLY A 330 15.52 13.70 -14.75
C GLY A 330 14.57 13.67 -13.55
N SER A 331 13.26 13.78 -13.79
CA SER A 331 12.25 13.63 -12.75
C SER A 331 11.51 12.30 -12.85
N LEU A 332 11.15 11.75 -11.69
CA LEU A 332 10.34 10.54 -11.60
C LEU A 332 8.86 10.92 -11.64
N TYR A 333 8.13 10.38 -12.62
CA TYR A 333 6.70 10.60 -12.77
C TYR A 333 5.93 9.38 -12.30
N ALA A 334 4.87 9.59 -11.53
CA ALA A 334 4.03 8.52 -11.01
C ALA A 334 2.55 8.91 -11.07
N LYS A 335 1.69 7.91 -11.23
CA LYS A 335 0.25 8.04 -10.96
C LYS A 335 -0.03 7.48 -9.57
N VAL A 336 -0.67 8.28 -8.73
CA VAL A 336 -0.90 7.99 -7.31
C VAL A 336 -2.36 8.19 -6.92
N ILE A 337 -2.77 7.53 -5.84
CA ILE A 337 -4.12 7.63 -5.28
C ILE A 337 -4.05 7.77 -3.76
N ASN A 338 -5.05 8.40 -3.15
CA ASN A 338 -5.17 8.42 -1.70
C ASN A 338 -5.32 6.97 -1.18
N VAL A 339 -4.53 6.63 -0.15
CA VAL A 339 -4.41 5.24 0.33
C VAL A 339 -5.76 4.65 0.78
N SER A 340 -6.66 5.47 1.35
CA SER A 340 -7.97 5.03 1.83
C SER A 340 -8.92 4.57 0.72
N VAL A 341 -8.63 4.94 -0.53
CA VAL A 341 -9.45 4.58 -1.70
C VAL A 341 -8.65 3.82 -2.76
N ARG A 342 -7.53 3.19 -2.36
CA ARG A 342 -6.69 2.37 -3.24
C ARG A 342 -7.45 1.18 -3.84
N TRP A 343 -8.46 0.68 -3.12
CA TRP A 343 -9.35 -0.38 -3.56
C TRP A 343 -10.68 0.23 -4.01
N ASP A 344 -11.26 -0.31 -5.07
CA ASP A 344 -12.62 0.00 -5.47
C ASP A 344 -13.63 -0.76 -4.61
N GLN A 345 -14.92 -0.51 -4.84
CA GLN A 345 -16.02 -1.12 -4.07
C GLN A 345 -16.11 -2.65 -4.26
N LYS A 346 -15.46 -3.22 -5.27
CA LYS A 346 -15.42 -4.65 -5.54
C LYS A 346 -14.14 -5.30 -4.98
N GLY A 347 -13.26 -4.53 -4.35
CA GLY A 347 -11.98 -4.99 -3.81
C GLY A 347 -10.88 -5.08 -4.86
N TYR A 348 -11.06 -4.53 -6.06
CA TYR A 348 -10.01 -4.44 -7.07
C TYR A 348 -9.18 -3.17 -6.91
N TYR A 349 -7.98 -3.14 -7.47
CA TYR A 349 -7.20 -1.90 -7.54
C TYR A 349 -7.99 -0.80 -8.24
N ASN A 350 -8.03 0.36 -7.61
CA ASN A 350 -8.72 1.52 -8.14
C ASN A 350 -7.84 2.20 -9.21
N PRO A 351 -8.23 2.20 -10.49
CA PRO A 351 -7.41 2.75 -11.57
C PRO A 351 -7.43 4.28 -11.61
N ARG A 352 -8.18 4.94 -10.71
CA ARG A 352 -8.23 6.40 -10.61
C ARG A 352 -6.93 6.91 -10.00
N GLY A 353 -6.65 8.19 -10.18
CA GLY A 353 -5.51 8.80 -9.51
C GLY A 353 -5.21 10.21 -9.97
N GLN A 354 -4.25 10.82 -9.27
CA GLN A 354 -3.59 12.06 -9.62
C GLN A 354 -2.19 11.74 -10.15
N TYR A 355 -1.63 12.67 -10.90
CA TYR A 355 -0.29 12.53 -11.45
C TYR A 355 0.66 13.39 -10.63
N ILE A 356 1.84 12.86 -10.33
CA ILE A 356 2.88 13.55 -9.57
C ILE A 356 4.22 13.47 -10.29
N CYS A 357 5.08 14.40 -9.94
CA CYS A 357 6.48 14.49 -10.35
C CYS A 357 7.33 14.62 -9.09
N ILE A 358 8.36 13.79 -8.97
CA ILE A 358 9.39 13.81 -7.93
C ILE A 358 10.70 14.19 -8.59
N SER A 359 11.31 15.30 -8.16
CA SER A 359 12.58 15.80 -8.71
C SER A 359 13.62 15.98 -7.60
N ILE A 360 14.90 15.83 -7.93
CA ILE A 360 15.99 16.08 -6.97
C ILE A 360 16.17 17.60 -6.80
N LYS A 361 16.32 18.06 -5.55
CA LYS A 361 16.67 19.46 -5.25
C LYS A 361 18.17 19.65 -5.45
N LYS A 362 18.54 20.62 -6.29
CA LYS A 362 19.92 21.04 -6.50
C LYS A 362 20.43 21.86 -5.33
#